data_AF-R8BMC6-F1
#
_entry.id   AF-R8BMC6-F1
#
_cell.length_a   1.000
_cell.length_b   1.000
_cell.length_c   1.000
_cell.angle_alpha   90.00
_cell.angle_beta   90.00
_cell.angle_gamma   90.00
#
_symmetry.space_group_name_H-M   'P 1'
#
loop_
_entity.id
_entity.type
_entity.pdbx_description
1 polymer ?
#
loop_
_entity_poly.entity_id
_entity_poly.type
_entity_poly.pdbx_seq_one_letter_code
_entity_poly.pdbx_strand_id
1 'polypeptide(L)'
;MPPKRTAPSTAANQAKKAKTGADPKAPPRSKRWSAVSGSANADAEYRQIASKNPDEFFSFMCTCPPRFAGGNDGDDDSEDEENEDEDDDDENENEGAGRSGGCGRPNCKCHKPASEHPDHPWIITKAGYRKLLTMQILVTLRDPDNFSMYTYNDHAAYGAMEVVENMILDFVEGAHSWKEQWIVCEALAQFILREIGPFVMIDDGERVAVMVRLLGTMFLTMLARLERENLLAEGSEVKDLGVVMALWVKIASNMRRDDILDDDREDEAGSKAQGLTFNASEFDNYILAYADKFGIPLKGPKDIEELLSQCDGGISLPAGTDKKNDPWGWAAALKKYESDYGTGRAGKPKIGGDQLDITTWTSAQRKEASFDNKDPLAKKDIEAIKKGMVIQLA
;
A
#
# COMPACT_ATOMS: atom_id res chain seq x y z
N MET A 1 -67.93 21.80 16.84
CA MET A 1 -67.82 20.89 15.67
C MET A 1 -69.08 21.04 14.85
N PRO A 2 -68.97 21.37 13.55
CA PRO A 2 -69.08 20.34 12.50
C PRO A 2 -68.04 20.51 11.35
N PRO A 3 -67.89 19.51 10.46
CA PRO A 3 -66.66 19.27 9.71
C PRO A 3 -66.61 20.03 8.37
N LYS A 4 -65.43 20.53 8.00
CA LYS A 4 -65.17 20.99 6.63
C LYS A 4 -64.48 19.89 5.84
N ARG A 5 -65.19 19.49 4.79
CA ARG A 5 -64.88 18.53 3.73
C ARG A 5 -63.45 18.66 3.19
N THR A 6 -62.83 17.51 2.99
CA THR A 6 -61.62 17.25 2.20
C THR A 6 -61.85 17.57 0.72
N ALA A 7 -60.88 18.25 0.11
CA ALA A 7 -60.69 18.32 -1.34
C ALA A 7 -59.43 17.51 -1.71
N PRO A 8 -59.37 16.91 -2.91
CA PRO A 8 -58.41 15.85 -3.23
C PRO A 8 -57.02 16.41 -3.53
N SER A 9 -55.98 15.77 -2.98
CA SER A 9 -54.59 16.05 -3.30
C SER A 9 -54.28 15.57 -4.72
N THR A 10 -53.78 16.49 -5.53
CA THR A 10 -53.18 16.23 -6.83
C THR A 10 -51.94 15.36 -6.67
N ALA A 11 -51.97 14.19 -7.32
CA ALA A 11 -50.84 13.30 -7.45
C ALA A 11 -49.74 13.97 -8.29
N ALA A 12 -48.62 14.29 -7.66
CA ALA A 12 -47.37 14.61 -8.36
C ALA A 12 -46.54 13.33 -8.48
N ASN A 13 -46.37 12.89 -9.73
CA ASN A 13 -45.52 11.77 -10.15
C ASN A 13 -44.13 11.83 -9.51
N GLN A 14 -43.84 10.91 -8.59
CA GLN A 14 -42.46 10.56 -8.28
C GLN A 14 -41.94 9.66 -9.40
N ALA A 15 -41.14 10.25 -10.29
CA ALA A 15 -40.31 9.50 -11.22
C ALA A 15 -39.32 8.65 -10.41
N LYS A 16 -39.54 7.33 -10.38
CA LYS A 16 -38.57 6.35 -9.87
C LYS A 16 -37.28 6.49 -10.67
N LYS A 17 -36.21 6.97 -10.02
CA LYS A 17 -34.84 6.77 -10.50
C LYS A 17 -34.61 5.27 -10.62
N ALA A 18 -34.43 4.80 -11.85
CA ALA A 18 -34.01 3.44 -12.13
C ALA A 18 -32.66 3.18 -11.42
N LYS A 19 -32.63 2.17 -10.56
CA LYS A 19 -31.37 1.58 -10.07
C LYS A 19 -30.68 0.96 -11.27
N THR A 20 -29.56 1.54 -11.69
CA THR A 20 -28.55 0.81 -12.46
C THR A 20 -28.10 -0.38 -11.62
N GLY A 21 -28.08 -1.57 -12.23
CA GLY A 21 -27.81 -2.83 -11.56
C GLY A 21 -26.45 -2.83 -10.88
N ALA A 22 -26.47 -2.68 -9.56
CA ALA A 22 -25.37 -3.10 -8.71
C ALA A 22 -25.55 -4.59 -8.44
N ASP A 23 -24.51 -5.37 -8.71
CA ASP A 23 -24.41 -6.77 -8.31
C ASP A 23 -24.58 -6.83 -6.77
N PRO A 24 -25.60 -7.50 -6.22
CA PRO A 24 -26.00 -7.35 -4.82
C PRO A 24 -25.00 -7.91 -3.77
N LYS A 25 -23.78 -8.24 -4.16
CA LYS A 25 -22.71 -8.76 -3.30
C LYS A 25 -21.42 -7.91 -3.25
N ALA A 26 -21.31 -6.83 -4.01
CA ALA A 26 -20.11 -6.00 -3.95
C ALA A 26 -20.07 -5.20 -2.62
N PRO A 27 -18.96 -5.24 -1.87
CA PRO A 27 -18.82 -4.43 -0.66
C PRO A 27 -18.99 -2.93 -0.99
N PRO A 28 -19.56 -2.13 -0.06
CA PRO A 28 -19.79 -0.72 -0.32
C PRO A 28 -18.47 0.01 -0.57
N ARG A 29 -18.44 0.83 -1.62
CA ARG A 29 -17.28 1.64 -2.02
C ARG A 29 -16.93 2.64 -0.93
N SER A 30 -15.63 2.77 -0.63
CA SER A 30 -15.15 3.76 0.35
C SER A 30 -15.52 5.18 -0.08
N LYS A 31 -15.86 6.02 0.90
CA LYS A 31 -16.23 7.44 0.68
C LYS A 31 -15.01 8.33 0.40
N ARG A 32 -13.79 7.81 0.54
CA ARG A 32 -12.55 8.54 0.23
C ARG A 32 -12.35 8.73 -1.27
N TRP A 33 -13.03 7.93 -2.09
CA TRP A 33 -12.90 7.94 -3.52
C TRP A 33 -13.93 8.85 -4.21
N SER A 34 -13.51 9.51 -5.28
CA SER A 34 -14.37 10.21 -6.23
C SER A 34 -15.33 9.24 -6.91
N ALA A 35 -16.45 9.74 -7.47
CA ALA A 35 -17.49 8.88 -8.05
C ALA A 35 -17.03 8.14 -9.33
N VAL A 36 -16.20 8.78 -10.14
CA VAL A 36 -15.54 8.22 -11.32
C VAL A 36 -14.06 8.26 -11.03
N SER A 37 -13.43 7.10 -10.86
CA SER A 37 -12.07 6.99 -10.33
C SER A 37 -11.53 5.60 -10.65
N GLY A 38 -10.38 5.54 -11.33
CA GLY A 38 -9.65 4.31 -11.57
C GLY A 38 -9.15 3.70 -10.27
N SER A 39 -8.68 4.54 -9.33
CA SER A 39 -8.25 4.12 -7.99
C SER A 39 -9.34 3.37 -7.25
N ALA A 40 -10.56 3.90 -7.30
CA ALA A 40 -11.69 3.31 -6.61
C ALA A 40 -12.14 1.99 -7.23
N ASN A 41 -11.99 1.83 -8.54
CA ASN A 41 -12.28 0.59 -9.23
C ASN A 41 -11.27 -0.49 -8.84
N ALA A 42 -9.98 -0.14 -8.75
CA ALA A 42 -8.93 -1.05 -8.28
C ALA A 42 -9.15 -1.48 -6.81
N ASP A 43 -9.49 -0.55 -5.91
CA ASP A 43 -9.86 -0.85 -4.53
C ASP A 43 -11.12 -1.74 -4.44
N ALA A 44 -12.14 -1.44 -5.27
CA ALA A 44 -13.36 -2.24 -5.30
C ALA A 44 -13.10 -3.67 -5.80
N GLU A 45 -12.25 -3.85 -6.81
CA GLU A 45 -11.84 -5.17 -7.30
C GLU A 45 -11.11 -5.96 -6.21
N TYR A 46 -10.13 -5.35 -5.53
CA TYR A 46 -9.45 -5.95 -4.40
C TYR A 46 -10.45 -6.45 -3.34
N ARG A 47 -11.38 -5.59 -2.91
CA ARG A 47 -12.40 -5.94 -1.90
C ARG A 47 -13.37 -7.01 -2.40
N GLN A 48 -13.67 -7.04 -3.71
CA GLN A 48 -14.52 -8.06 -4.31
C GLN A 48 -13.83 -9.42 -4.36
N ILE A 49 -12.52 -9.47 -4.66
CA ILE A 49 -11.75 -10.72 -4.63
C ILE A 49 -11.68 -11.24 -3.20
N ALA A 50 -11.39 -10.34 -2.24
CA ALA A 50 -11.33 -10.68 -0.82
C ALA A 50 -12.63 -11.32 -0.29
N SER A 51 -13.79 -10.87 -0.78
CA SER A 51 -15.09 -11.39 -0.33
C SER A 51 -15.51 -12.70 -0.99
N LYS A 52 -14.90 -13.10 -2.11
CA LYS A 52 -15.27 -14.33 -2.84
C LYS A 52 -14.72 -15.60 -2.19
N ASN A 53 -13.46 -15.58 -1.75
CA ASN A 53 -12.81 -16.72 -1.10
C ASN A 53 -11.82 -16.25 -0.02
N PRO A 54 -12.30 -15.88 1.18
CA PRO A 54 -11.45 -15.33 2.24
C PRO A 54 -10.30 -16.25 2.63
N ASP A 55 -10.55 -17.56 2.82
CA ASP A 55 -9.51 -18.49 3.28
C ASP A 55 -8.37 -18.62 2.28
N GLU A 56 -8.69 -18.69 0.99
CA GLU A 56 -7.68 -18.65 -0.05
C GLU A 56 -6.99 -17.27 -0.10
N PHE A 57 -7.73 -16.19 0.07
CA PHE A 57 -7.18 -14.84 0.01
C PHE A 57 -6.10 -14.60 1.07
N PHE A 58 -6.28 -15.13 2.28
CA PHE A 58 -5.29 -15.05 3.35
C PHE A 58 -4.25 -16.19 3.33
N SER A 59 -4.29 -17.09 2.33
CA SER A 59 -3.29 -18.15 2.19
C SER A 59 -1.94 -17.61 1.70
N PHE A 60 -0.86 -18.30 2.07
CA PHE A 60 0.50 -17.93 1.71
C PHE A 60 0.93 -18.59 0.39
N MET A 61 1.60 -17.79 -0.45
CA MET A 61 2.24 -18.22 -1.68
C MET A 61 3.71 -17.83 -1.69
N CYS A 62 4.52 -18.60 -2.42
CA CYS A 62 5.91 -18.24 -2.66
C CYS A 62 6.04 -17.12 -3.71
N THR A 63 7.09 -16.31 -3.59
CA THR A 63 7.52 -15.30 -4.56
C THR A 63 8.98 -15.48 -4.95
N CYS A 64 9.36 -15.01 -6.14
CA CYS A 64 10.77 -14.87 -6.52
C CYS A 64 11.39 -13.77 -5.61
N PRO A 65 12.67 -13.88 -5.25
CA PRO A 65 13.37 -12.76 -4.61
C PRO A 65 13.16 -11.50 -5.45
N PRO A 66 12.68 -10.40 -4.85
CA PRO A 66 12.50 -9.13 -5.56
C PRO A 66 13.86 -8.56 -6.01
N ARG A 67 13.86 -7.62 -6.97
CA ARG A 67 15.11 -7.04 -7.50
C ARG A 67 15.98 -6.42 -6.40
N PHE A 68 15.37 -5.65 -5.51
CA PHE A 68 16.01 -5.04 -4.33
C PHE A 68 16.58 -6.07 -3.32
N ALA A 69 16.29 -7.37 -3.46
CA ALA A 69 16.87 -8.39 -2.60
C ALA A 69 18.33 -8.72 -2.95
N GLY A 70 18.87 -8.18 -4.05
CA GLY A 70 20.30 -8.16 -4.33
C GLY A 70 21.02 -7.24 -3.34
N GLY A 71 22.15 -7.69 -2.78
CA GLY A 71 22.93 -6.90 -1.81
C GLY A 71 23.78 -5.79 -2.44
N ASN A 72 23.39 -5.26 -3.60
CA ASN A 72 24.12 -4.19 -4.28
C ASN A 72 23.12 -3.35 -5.08
N ASP A 73 22.54 -2.33 -4.45
CA ASP A 73 21.72 -1.30 -5.12
C ASP A 73 22.62 -0.23 -5.78
N GLY A 74 23.79 -0.63 -6.30
CA GLY A 74 24.73 0.25 -6.99
C GLY A 74 25.27 -0.46 -8.23
N ASP A 75 25.01 0.14 -9.40
CA ASP A 75 25.45 -0.29 -10.72
C ASP A 75 24.81 -1.58 -11.26
N ASP A 76 23.64 -1.42 -11.88
CA ASP A 76 23.28 -2.21 -13.06
C ASP A 76 22.81 -1.23 -14.15
N ASP A 77 23.73 -0.33 -14.54
CA ASP A 77 23.79 0.22 -15.91
C ASP A 77 24.14 -0.94 -16.85
N SER A 78 23.20 -1.86 -17.07
CA SER A 78 23.20 -2.63 -18.30
C SER A 78 22.52 -1.76 -19.34
N GLU A 79 23.33 -0.97 -20.05
CA GLU A 79 23.01 -0.52 -21.40
C GLU A 79 22.66 -1.76 -22.21
N ASP A 80 21.35 -2.06 -22.34
CA ASP A 80 20.87 -3.07 -23.29
C ASP A 80 21.20 -2.53 -24.68
N GLU A 81 22.30 -3.03 -25.24
CA GLU A 81 22.68 -2.84 -26.64
C GLU A 81 21.48 -3.19 -27.53
N GLU A 82 20.99 -2.17 -28.25
CA GLU A 82 20.03 -2.28 -29.33
C GLU A 82 20.52 -3.33 -30.34
N ASN A 83 20.01 -4.56 -30.24
CA ASN A 83 20.01 -5.46 -31.39
C ASN A 83 18.75 -5.18 -32.19
N GLU A 84 18.89 -4.25 -33.13
CA GLU A 84 18.09 -4.17 -34.34
C GLU A 84 18.20 -5.51 -35.08
N ASP A 85 17.19 -6.36 -34.98
CA ASP A 85 16.90 -7.34 -36.03
C ASP A 85 15.41 -7.22 -36.35
N GLU A 86 15.14 -6.44 -37.40
CA GLU A 86 13.93 -6.54 -38.20
C GLU A 86 13.82 -7.99 -38.72
N ASP A 87 12.67 -8.64 -38.55
CA ASP A 87 11.98 -9.34 -39.64
C ASP A 87 10.66 -9.99 -39.19
N ASP A 88 9.60 -9.52 -39.86
CA ASP A 88 8.38 -10.18 -40.34
C ASP A 88 7.40 -10.91 -39.40
N ASP A 89 6.21 -10.30 -39.35
CA ASP A 89 4.85 -10.87 -39.43
C ASP A 89 4.73 -12.40 -39.47
N ASP A 90 4.03 -12.96 -38.49
CA ASP A 90 2.91 -13.85 -38.80
C ASP A 90 1.92 -13.96 -37.63
N GLU A 91 0.71 -13.47 -37.89
CA GLU A 91 -0.46 -13.65 -37.06
C GLU A 91 -0.77 -15.14 -36.90
N ASN A 92 -0.83 -15.63 -35.66
CA ASN A 92 -1.71 -16.75 -35.35
C ASN A 92 -2.24 -16.67 -33.93
N GLU A 93 -3.48 -16.18 -33.84
CA GLU A 93 -4.38 -16.43 -32.75
C GLU A 93 -4.50 -17.94 -32.53
N ASN A 94 -4.04 -18.42 -31.37
CA ASN A 94 -4.58 -19.65 -30.81
C ASN A 94 -4.82 -19.47 -29.32
N GLU A 95 -6.09 -19.24 -29.01
CA GLU A 95 -6.66 -19.37 -27.68
C GLU A 95 -6.41 -20.78 -27.14
N GLY A 96 -6.03 -20.89 -25.87
CA GLY A 96 -6.14 -22.13 -25.11
C GLY A 96 -4.82 -22.84 -24.79
N ALA A 97 -4.00 -22.25 -23.93
CA ALA A 97 -3.14 -23.00 -23.02
C ALA A 97 -2.86 -22.17 -21.77
N GLY A 98 -3.28 -22.66 -20.60
CA GLY A 98 -3.03 -22.01 -19.33
C GLY A 98 -1.54 -21.77 -19.12
N ARG A 99 -1.13 -20.50 -19.02
CA ARG A 99 0.22 -20.12 -18.61
C ARG A 99 0.48 -20.71 -17.24
N SER A 100 1.29 -21.78 -17.20
CA SER A 100 1.78 -22.39 -15.96
C SER A 100 2.51 -21.31 -15.14
N GLY A 101 1.95 -20.98 -13.99
CA GLY A 101 2.38 -19.88 -13.12
C GLY A 101 3.86 -20.00 -12.72
N GLY A 102 4.65 -19.02 -13.12
CA GLY A 102 6.05 -18.87 -12.76
C GLY A 102 6.62 -17.60 -13.38
N CYS A 103 7.61 -16.98 -12.72
CA CYS A 103 8.27 -15.73 -13.15
C CYS A 103 9.20 -15.91 -14.37
N GLY A 104 9.00 -16.97 -15.18
CA GLY A 104 9.85 -17.35 -16.33
C GLY A 104 11.23 -17.94 -15.97
N ARG A 105 11.67 -17.82 -14.70
CA ARG A 105 12.98 -18.31 -14.25
C ARG A 105 13.02 -19.84 -14.06
N PRO A 106 14.15 -20.51 -14.37
CA PRO A 106 14.36 -21.91 -14.03
C PRO A 106 14.12 -22.17 -12.53
N ASN A 107 13.45 -23.26 -12.18
CA ASN A 107 13.11 -23.65 -10.80
C ASN A 107 12.30 -22.62 -10.00
N CYS A 108 11.57 -21.73 -10.68
CA CYS A 108 10.70 -20.76 -10.05
C CYS A 108 9.61 -21.41 -9.15
N LYS A 109 9.43 -20.85 -7.96
CA LYS A 109 8.39 -21.23 -7.01
C LYS A 109 7.24 -20.22 -6.93
N CYS A 110 7.25 -19.14 -7.71
CA CYS A 110 6.21 -18.11 -7.67
C CYS A 110 4.81 -18.70 -7.74
N HIS A 111 3.90 -18.16 -6.93
CA HIS A 111 2.47 -18.51 -6.88
C HIS A 111 2.17 -19.94 -6.42
N LYS A 112 3.19 -20.77 -6.16
CA LYS A 112 2.99 -22.08 -5.52
C LYS A 112 2.67 -21.89 -4.03
N PRO A 113 1.88 -22.79 -3.43
CA PRO A 113 1.56 -22.74 -2.01
C PRO A 113 2.84 -22.75 -1.16
N ALA A 114 2.95 -21.84 -0.19
CA ALA A 114 4.11 -21.78 0.70
C ALA A 114 4.30 -23.07 1.53
N SER A 115 3.20 -23.76 1.85
CA SER A 115 3.21 -25.03 2.58
C SER A 115 3.96 -26.15 1.87
N GLU A 116 4.09 -26.10 0.54
CA GLU A 116 4.84 -27.08 -0.25
C GLU A 116 6.34 -26.77 -0.31
N HIS A 117 6.74 -25.61 0.22
CA HIS A 117 8.10 -25.06 0.13
C HIS A 117 8.53 -24.41 1.46
N PRO A 118 8.58 -25.15 2.58
CA PRO A 118 8.84 -24.60 3.91
C PRO A 118 10.17 -23.86 4.05
N ASP A 119 11.19 -24.28 3.29
CA ASP A 119 12.53 -23.67 3.31
C ASP A 119 12.64 -22.44 2.42
N HIS A 120 11.60 -22.09 1.66
CA HIS A 120 11.62 -20.93 0.78
C HIS A 120 11.39 -19.65 1.59
N PRO A 121 12.34 -18.71 1.66
CA PRO A 121 12.23 -17.56 2.55
C PRO A 121 11.23 -16.51 2.04
N TRP A 122 11.02 -16.44 0.73
CA TRP A 122 10.19 -15.43 0.08
C TRP A 122 8.75 -15.90 -0.06
N ILE A 123 7.96 -15.59 0.96
CA ILE A 123 6.53 -15.87 0.98
C ILE A 123 5.75 -14.59 1.22
N ILE A 124 4.52 -14.58 0.75
CA ILE A 124 3.59 -13.46 0.91
C ILE A 124 2.16 -14.04 0.97
N THR A 125 1.24 -13.37 1.65
CA THR A 125 -0.18 -13.69 1.52
C THR A 125 -0.66 -13.35 0.10
N LYS A 126 -1.60 -14.13 -0.44
CA LYS A 126 -2.25 -13.79 -1.72
C LYS A 126 -2.90 -12.40 -1.64
N ALA A 127 -3.45 -12.04 -0.48
CA ALA A 127 -4.01 -10.73 -0.20
C ALA A 127 -2.97 -9.60 -0.27
N GLY A 128 -1.82 -9.75 0.40
CA GLY A 128 -0.71 -8.79 0.34
C GLY A 128 -0.15 -8.65 -1.06
N TYR A 129 0.00 -9.74 -1.80
CA TYR A 129 0.42 -9.67 -3.20
C TYR A 129 -0.60 -8.91 -4.05
N ARG A 130 -1.90 -9.17 -3.88
CA ARG A 130 -2.96 -8.42 -4.58
C ARG A 130 -2.98 -6.95 -4.17
N LYS A 131 -2.78 -6.65 -2.90
CA LYS A 131 -2.70 -5.28 -2.38
C LYS A 131 -1.53 -4.53 -2.99
N LEU A 132 -0.36 -5.15 -3.09
CA LEU A 132 0.82 -4.61 -3.77
C LEU A 132 0.52 -4.28 -5.24
N LEU A 133 -0.10 -5.21 -5.99
CA LEU A 133 -0.51 -4.96 -7.37
C LEU A 133 -1.52 -3.80 -7.47
N THR A 134 -2.47 -3.73 -6.53
CA THR A 134 -3.40 -2.59 -6.44
C THR A 134 -2.62 -1.29 -6.24
N MET A 135 -1.67 -1.23 -5.31
CA MET A 135 -0.86 -0.03 -5.08
C MET A 135 -0.10 0.40 -6.35
N GLN A 136 0.48 -0.53 -7.10
CA GLN A 136 1.15 -0.23 -8.37
C GLN A 136 0.19 0.41 -9.38
N ILE A 137 -1.03 -0.13 -9.52
CA ILE A 137 -2.07 0.51 -10.33
C ILE A 137 -2.33 1.94 -9.83
N LEU A 138 -2.51 2.12 -8.52
CA LEU A 138 -2.78 3.45 -7.96
C LEU A 138 -1.68 4.47 -8.28
N VAL A 139 -0.40 4.08 -8.24
CA VAL A 139 0.71 4.97 -8.60
C VAL A 139 0.70 5.30 -10.09
N THR A 140 0.49 4.31 -10.97
CA THR A 140 0.47 4.56 -12.43
C THR A 140 -0.62 5.56 -12.83
N LEU A 141 -1.76 5.57 -12.13
CA LEU A 141 -2.87 6.50 -12.36
C LEU A 141 -2.55 7.94 -11.89
N ARG A 142 -1.47 8.13 -11.16
CA ARG A 142 -1.01 9.41 -10.61
C ARG A 142 0.27 9.91 -11.27
N ASP A 143 0.80 9.17 -12.22
CA ASP A 143 2.00 9.56 -12.96
C ASP A 143 1.59 10.24 -14.27
N PRO A 144 1.83 11.57 -14.43
CA PRO A 144 1.49 12.29 -15.65
C PRO A 144 2.14 11.73 -16.93
N ASP A 145 3.32 11.10 -16.82
CA ASP A 145 4.03 10.57 -17.98
C ASP A 145 3.25 9.42 -18.63
N ASN A 146 2.59 8.59 -17.82
CA ASN A 146 1.68 7.53 -18.31
C ASN A 146 0.47 8.07 -19.10
N PHE A 147 0.22 9.38 -19.06
CA PHE A 147 -0.85 10.05 -19.80
C PHE A 147 -0.32 11.05 -20.83
N SER A 148 0.99 11.09 -21.10
CA SER A 148 1.61 12.11 -21.97
C SER A 148 1.23 13.54 -21.54
N MET A 149 1.32 13.78 -20.23
CA MET A 149 1.00 15.04 -19.58
C MET A 149 2.19 15.58 -18.80
N TYR A 150 2.22 16.89 -18.61
CA TYR A 150 3.03 17.53 -17.59
C TYR A 150 2.13 18.37 -16.67
N THR A 151 2.34 18.24 -15.37
CA THR A 151 1.60 19.01 -14.36
C THR A 151 2.58 19.89 -13.59
N TYR A 152 3.39 19.29 -12.74
CA TYR A 152 4.49 19.89 -11.99
C TYR A 152 5.49 18.81 -11.60
N ASN A 153 6.73 19.19 -11.28
CA ASN A 153 7.88 18.27 -11.17
C ASN A 153 7.63 17.04 -10.27
N ASP A 154 6.97 17.23 -9.13
CA ASP A 154 6.86 16.18 -8.12
C ASP A 154 5.47 15.51 -8.10
N HIS A 155 4.63 15.70 -9.13
CA HIS A 155 3.27 15.17 -9.13
C HIS A 155 3.26 13.67 -8.88
N ALA A 156 4.04 12.89 -9.63
CA ALA A 156 4.08 11.43 -9.48
C ALA A 156 4.51 11.02 -8.05
N ALA A 157 5.45 11.74 -7.47
CA ALA A 157 5.97 11.49 -6.14
C ALA A 157 4.95 11.81 -5.03
N TYR A 158 4.28 12.98 -5.09
CA TYR A 158 3.13 13.29 -4.25
C TYR A 158 1.97 12.30 -4.48
N GLY A 159 1.83 11.79 -5.70
CA GLY A 159 0.91 10.74 -6.06
C GLY A 159 1.19 9.44 -5.28
N ALA A 160 2.44 8.97 -5.30
CA ALA A 160 2.88 7.83 -4.51
C ALA A 160 2.64 8.05 -3.01
N MET A 161 2.87 9.27 -2.50
CA MET A 161 2.55 9.62 -1.12
C MET A 161 1.05 9.51 -0.80
N GLU A 162 0.16 9.98 -1.69
CA GLU A 162 -1.30 9.80 -1.53
C GLU A 162 -1.68 8.30 -1.52
N VAL A 163 -0.98 7.44 -2.28
CA VAL A 163 -1.16 5.98 -2.23
C VAL A 163 -0.75 5.39 -0.88
N VAL A 164 0.39 5.82 -0.32
CA VAL A 164 0.85 5.42 1.01
C VAL A 164 -0.14 5.88 2.10
N GLU A 165 -0.65 7.12 2.00
CA GLU A 165 -1.69 7.63 2.90
C GLU A 165 -2.98 6.79 2.83
N ASN A 166 -3.38 6.35 1.62
CA ASN A 166 -4.50 5.43 1.47
C ASN A 166 -4.26 4.08 2.16
N MET A 167 -3.02 3.58 2.18
CA MET A 167 -2.69 2.35 2.93
C MET A 167 -2.78 2.56 4.44
N ILE A 168 -2.35 3.71 4.94
CA ILE A 168 -2.54 4.10 6.35
C ILE A 168 -4.03 4.10 6.70
N LEU A 169 -4.88 4.64 5.82
CA LEU A 169 -6.33 4.60 6.03
C LEU A 169 -6.88 3.17 5.98
N ASP A 170 -6.35 2.31 5.12
CA ASP A 170 -6.73 0.89 5.10
C ASP A 170 -6.32 0.15 6.38
N PHE A 171 -5.18 0.51 6.99
CA PHE A 171 -4.79 -0.01 8.31
C PHE A 171 -5.77 0.43 9.41
N VAL A 172 -6.27 1.68 9.36
CA VAL A 172 -7.31 2.17 10.27
C VAL A 172 -8.64 1.44 10.03
N GLU A 173 -9.06 1.31 8.78
CA GLU A 173 -10.32 0.63 8.40
C GLU A 173 -10.29 -0.86 8.78
N GLY A 174 -9.12 -1.51 8.69
CA GLY A 174 -8.89 -2.90 9.03
C GLY A 174 -8.74 -3.20 10.52
N ALA A 175 -8.92 -2.23 11.42
CA ALA A 175 -8.64 -2.40 12.85
C ALA A 175 -9.42 -3.56 13.52
N HIS A 176 -10.55 -4.01 12.97
CA HIS A 176 -11.29 -5.18 13.46
C HIS A 176 -10.59 -6.52 13.18
N SER A 177 -9.59 -6.55 12.28
CA SER A 177 -8.93 -7.77 11.83
C SER A 177 -7.41 -7.57 11.78
N TRP A 178 -6.68 -8.31 12.61
CA TRP A 178 -5.21 -8.29 12.56
C TRP A 178 -4.71 -8.68 11.17
N LYS A 179 -5.42 -9.57 10.45
CA LYS A 179 -5.07 -10.01 9.10
C LYS A 179 -5.11 -8.86 8.11
N GLU A 180 -6.17 -8.05 8.16
CA GLU A 180 -6.32 -6.89 7.28
C GLU A 180 -5.24 -5.84 7.54
N GLN A 181 -4.89 -5.60 8.81
CA GLN A 181 -3.79 -4.71 9.18
C GLN A 181 -2.42 -5.26 8.76
N TRP A 182 -2.18 -6.57 8.96
CA TRP A 182 -0.93 -7.21 8.58
C TRP A 182 -0.68 -7.16 7.07
N ILE A 183 -1.73 -7.40 6.26
CA ILE A 183 -1.66 -7.26 4.80
C ILE A 183 -1.18 -5.87 4.39
N VAL A 184 -1.61 -4.83 5.10
CA VAL A 184 -1.14 -3.46 4.82
C VAL A 184 0.35 -3.35 5.10
N CYS A 185 0.84 -3.85 6.24
CA CYS A 185 2.28 -3.83 6.56
C CYS A 185 3.12 -4.66 5.58
N GLU A 186 2.63 -5.84 5.18
CA GLU A 186 3.27 -6.74 4.21
C GLU A 186 3.38 -6.08 2.81
N ALA A 187 2.28 -5.51 2.33
CA ALA A 187 2.24 -4.85 1.02
C ALA A 187 3.06 -3.55 1.00
N LEU A 188 2.99 -2.74 2.07
CA LEU A 188 3.78 -1.52 2.18
C LEU A 188 5.27 -1.80 2.18
N ALA A 189 5.74 -2.82 2.91
CA ALA A 189 7.16 -3.15 2.95
C ALA A 189 7.70 -3.48 1.55
N GLN A 190 6.95 -4.28 0.79
CA GLN A 190 7.29 -4.62 -0.59
C GLN A 190 7.21 -3.41 -1.51
N PHE A 191 6.20 -2.55 -1.35
CA PHE A 191 6.00 -1.38 -2.17
C PHE A 191 7.10 -0.35 -1.97
N ILE A 192 7.42 0.00 -0.72
CA ILE A 192 8.45 0.97 -0.38
C ILE A 192 9.78 0.51 -0.98
N LEU A 193 10.21 -0.73 -0.77
CA LEU A 193 11.49 -1.21 -1.31
C LEU A 193 11.55 -1.31 -2.85
N ARG A 194 10.42 -1.26 -3.55
CA ARG A 194 10.37 -1.25 -5.03
C ARG A 194 10.30 0.15 -5.60
N GLU A 195 9.52 1.00 -4.96
CA GLU A 195 9.09 2.30 -5.47
C GLU A 195 9.68 3.47 -4.64
N ILE A 196 10.74 3.21 -3.86
CA ILE A 196 11.34 4.21 -2.94
C ILE A 196 11.87 5.44 -3.69
N GLY A 197 12.39 5.25 -4.91
CA GLY A 197 13.13 6.27 -5.66
C GLY A 197 12.35 7.58 -5.81
N PRO A 198 11.15 7.57 -6.43
CA PRO A 198 10.33 8.78 -6.51
C PRO A 198 9.86 9.30 -5.15
N PHE A 199 9.63 8.41 -4.17
CA PHE A 199 9.07 8.78 -2.87
C PHE A 199 10.03 9.62 -2.01
N VAL A 200 11.34 9.36 -2.07
CA VAL A 200 12.35 10.06 -1.26
C VAL A 200 12.88 11.35 -1.90
N MET A 201 12.50 11.61 -3.15
CA MET A 201 12.96 12.77 -3.94
C MET A 201 11.94 13.91 -3.99
N ILE A 202 10.89 13.86 -3.15
CA ILE A 202 9.88 14.92 -3.02
C ILE A 202 10.54 16.19 -2.45
N ASP A 203 10.20 17.36 -2.99
CA ASP A 203 10.69 18.66 -2.51
C ASP A 203 10.37 18.97 -1.03
N ASP A 204 9.30 18.39 -0.49
CA ASP A 204 8.93 18.38 0.93
C ASP A 204 9.54 17.17 1.68
N GLY A 205 10.86 17.19 1.85
CA GLY A 205 11.61 16.17 2.59
C GLY A 205 11.20 16.05 4.08
N GLU A 206 10.67 17.12 4.68
CA GLU A 206 10.15 17.08 6.05
C GLU A 206 8.93 16.16 6.13
N ARG A 207 7.96 16.31 5.23
CA ARG A 207 6.78 15.44 5.15
C ARG A 207 7.16 13.99 4.90
N VAL A 208 8.13 13.74 4.02
CA VAL A 208 8.67 12.38 3.78
C VAL A 208 9.18 11.77 5.09
N ALA A 209 9.99 12.51 5.85
CA ALA A 209 10.51 12.02 7.12
C ALA A 209 9.42 11.75 8.16
N VAL A 210 8.43 12.65 8.30
CA VAL A 210 7.31 12.42 9.22
C VAL A 210 6.47 11.21 8.79
N MET A 211 6.28 11.00 7.48
CA MET A 211 5.61 9.82 6.93
C MET A 211 6.36 8.53 7.26
N VAL A 212 7.67 8.48 7.01
CA VAL A 212 8.49 7.29 7.29
C VAL A 212 8.48 6.96 8.78
N ARG A 213 8.58 7.97 9.65
CA ARG A 213 8.41 7.80 11.10
C ARG A 213 7.04 7.22 11.43
N LEU A 214 5.96 7.77 10.88
CA LEU A 214 4.58 7.28 11.08
C LEU A 214 4.41 5.82 10.65
N LEU A 215 5.01 5.42 9.53
CA LEU A 215 5.00 4.04 9.03
C LEU A 215 5.78 3.09 9.94
N GLY A 216 6.95 3.51 10.43
CA GLY A 216 7.73 2.74 11.40
C GLY A 216 6.94 2.51 12.70
N THR A 217 6.35 3.57 13.25
CA THR A 217 5.50 3.44 14.45
C THR A 217 4.25 2.59 14.19
N MET A 218 3.68 2.64 12.98
CA MET A 218 2.55 1.79 12.57
C MET A 218 2.93 0.31 12.62
N PHE A 219 4.10 -0.03 12.06
CA PHE A 219 4.58 -1.40 12.05
C PHE A 219 4.87 -1.92 13.45
N LEU A 220 5.51 -1.13 14.32
CA LEU A 220 5.72 -1.50 15.72
C LEU A 220 4.40 -1.66 16.49
N THR A 221 3.39 -0.83 16.22
CA THR A 221 2.03 -1.00 16.77
C THR A 221 1.38 -2.30 16.27
N MET A 222 1.64 -2.70 15.03
CA MET A 222 1.20 -3.99 14.51
C MET A 222 1.90 -5.17 15.22
N LEU A 223 3.22 -5.10 15.42
CA LEU A 223 3.96 -6.13 16.20
C LEU A 223 3.46 -6.22 17.64
N ALA A 224 3.24 -5.09 18.30
CA ALA A 224 2.66 -5.06 19.64
C ALA A 224 1.24 -5.66 19.68
N ARG A 225 0.45 -5.49 18.61
CA ARG A 225 -0.85 -6.15 18.48
C ARG A 225 -0.69 -7.66 18.35
N LEU A 226 0.19 -8.13 17.47
CA LEU A 226 0.44 -9.56 17.29
C LEU A 226 0.97 -10.22 18.57
N GLU A 227 1.81 -9.53 19.35
CA GLU A 227 2.22 -10.01 20.68
C GLU A 227 1.01 -10.26 21.59
N ARG A 228 0.13 -9.26 21.74
CA ARG A 228 -1.05 -9.37 22.63
C ARG A 228 -2.01 -10.47 22.18
N GLU A 229 -2.10 -10.71 20.87
CA GLU A 229 -2.93 -11.76 20.29
C GLU A 229 -2.24 -13.13 20.27
N ASN A 230 -1.03 -13.26 20.83
CA ASN A 230 -0.19 -14.47 20.83
C ASN A 230 0.15 -15.00 19.41
N LEU A 231 0.33 -14.07 18.48
CA LEU A 231 0.66 -14.32 17.08
C LEU A 231 2.14 -14.03 16.76
N LEU A 232 2.93 -13.50 17.69
CA LEU A 232 4.41 -13.48 17.57
C LEU A 232 4.98 -14.73 18.24
N ALA A 233 5.04 -15.84 17.51
CA ALA A 233 5.60 -17.08 18.02
C ALA A 233 6.09 -17.99 16.88
N GLU A 234 7.06 -18.84 17.20
CA GLU A 234 7.43 -19.98 16.35
C GLU A 234 6.19 -20.87 16.12
N GLY A 235 5.74 -21.00 14.87
CA GLY A 235 4.53 -21.73 14.52
C GLY A 235 3.25 -20.89 14.38
N SER A 236 3.31 -19.58 14.59
CA SER A 236 2.22 -18.61 14.38
C SER A 236 1.44 -18.82 13.07
N GLU A 237 0.16 -18.43 13.04
CA GLU A 237 -0.61 -18.33 11.79
C GLU A 237 0.02 -17.33 10.79
N VAL A 238 0.77 -16.34 11.28
CA VAL A 238 1.50 -15.36 10.48
C VAL A 238 2.81 -15.98 10.00
N LYS A 239 2.79 -16.64 8.83
CA LYS A 239 3.94 -17.44 8.37
C LYS A 239 5.11 -16.61 7.83
N ASP A 240 4.84 -15.39 7.41
CA ASP A 240 5.75 -14.45 6.77
C ASP A 240 6.42 -13.46 7.74
N LEU A 241 6.23 -13.59 9.07
CA LEU A 241 6.82 -12.71 10.09
C LEU A 241 8.29 -12.41 9.82
N GLY A 242 9.11 -13.45 9.68
CA GLY A 242 10.55 -13.33 9.51
C GLY A 242 10.97 -12.56 8.25
N VAL A 243 10.21 -12.68 7.15
CA VAL A 243 10.50 -11.94 5.92
C VAL A 243 9.98 -10.52 5.98
N VAL A 244 8.77 -10.28 6.49
CA VAL A 244 8.22 -8.91 6.61
C VAL A 244 9.06 -8.08 7.58
N MET A 245 9.43 -8.61 8.75
CA MET A 245 10.29 -7.92 9.70
C MET A 245 11.67 -7.61 9.09
N ALA A 246 12.27 -8.54 8.34
CA ALA A 246 13.52 -8.30 7.64
C ALA A 246 13.41 -7.19 6.57
N LEU A 247 12.27 -7.10 5.86
CA LEU A 247 12.03 -6.02 4.91
C LEU A 247 11.95 -4.66 5.60
N TRP A 248 11.31 -4.56 6.76
CA TRP A 248 11.27 -3.31 7.53
C TRP A 248 12.64 -2.90 8.11
N VAL A 249 13.49 -3.86 8.49
CA VAL A 249 14.90 -3.59 8.84
C VAL A 249 15.65 -3.01 7.63
N LYS A 250 15.49 -3.60 6.44
CA LYS A 250 16.11 -3.06 5.21
C LYS A 250 15.59 -1.66 4.87
N ILE A 251 14.30 -1.40 5.04
CA ILE A 251 13.73 -0.06 4.88
C ILE A 251 14.38 0.92 5.84
N ALA A 252 14.53 0.57 7.13
CA ALA A 252 15.19 1.43 8.11
C ALA A 252 16.62 1.79 7.70
N SER A 253 17.39 0.80 7.23
CA SER A 253 18.75 1.00 6.71
C SER A 253 18.79 1.94 5.51
N ASN A 254 17.95 1.71 4.49
CA ASN A 254 17.87 2.58 3.31
C ASN A 254 17.49 4.02 3.69
N MET A 255 16.49 4.19 4.55
CA MET A 255 16.03 5.52 4.96
C MET A 255 17.05 6.27 5.83
N ARG A 256 17.92 5.57 6.59
CA ARG A 256 19.06 6.21 7.27
C ARG A 256 20.15 6.61 6.27
N ARG A 257 20.45 5.76 5.29
CA ARG A 257 21.42 6.10 4.24
C ARG A 257 21.03 7.36 3.44
N ASP A 258 19.73 7.61 3.33
CA ASP A 258 19.17 8.77 2.64
C ASP A 258 18.90 9.96 3.58
N ASP A 259 19.46 9.97 4.80
CA ASP A 259 19.32 11.00 5.85
C ASP A 259 17.86 11.29 6.30
N ILE A 260 16.93 10.38 6.04
CA ILE A 260 15.49 10.54 6.37
C ILE A 260 15.23 10.18 7.84
N LEU A 261 15.85 9.10 8.32
CA LEU A 261 15.70 8.56 9.68
C LEU A 261 16.77 9.05 10.67
N ASP A 262 17.59 10.03 10.31
CA ASP A 262 18.72 10.47 11.13
C ASP A 262 18.38 11.26 12.41
N ASP A 263 19.35 11.22 13.33
CA ASP A 263 19.30 11.45 14.80
C ASP A 263 19.33 12.93 15.23
N ASP A 264 19.55 13.87 14.31
CA ASP A 264 19.78 15.30 14.65
C ASP A 264 18.52 16.07 15.03
N ARG A 265 17.34 15.48 14.81
CA ARG A 265 16.08 16.06 15.25
C ARG A 265 15.82 15.56 16.66
N GLU A 266 16.24 16.32 17.67
CA GLU A 266 15.77 16.17 19.05
C GLU A 266 14.26 15.93 19.01
N ASP A 267 13.85 14.69 19.23
CA ASP A 267 12.46 14.30 19.05
C ASP A 267 11.59 15.16 19.98
N GLU A 268 10.79 16.04 19.39
CA GLU A 268 9.73 16.76 20.09
C GLU A 268 8.71 15.74 20.61
N ALA A 269 9.00 15.22 21.81
CA ALA A 269 8.12 14.58 22.76
C ALA A 269 6.85 13.94 22.17
N GLY A 270 7.02 12.89 21.36
CA GLY A 270 5.99 11.88 21.15
C GLY A 270 5.56 11.29 22.50
N SER A 271 4.26 11.07 22.69
CA SER A 271 3.64 10.82 23.99
C SER A 271 4.39 9.81 24.87
N LYS A 272 4.69 10.18 26.12
CA LYS A 272 5.26 9.30 27.18
C LYS A 272 4.25 8.23 27.63
N ALA A 273 3.76 7.40 26.72
CA ALA A 273 2.97 6.24 27.09
C ALA A 273 3.93 5.15 27.59
N GLN A 274 4.00 4.99 28.91
CA GLN A 274 4.79 3.96 29.62
C GLN A 274 6.31 4.18 29.76
N GLY A 275 6.83 5.37 29.43
CA GLY A 275 8.22 5.74 29.72
C GLY A 275 9.24 5.37 28.64
N LEU A 276 8.79 4.75 27.54
CA LEU A 276 9.52 4.63 26.28
C LEU A 276 8.91 5.59 25.26
N THR A 277 9.76 6.37 24.61
CA THR A 277 9.41 7.20 23.45
C THR A 277 9.94 6.46 22.23
N PHE A 278 9.14 6.35 21.17
CA PHE A 278 9.64 5.85 19.88
C PHE A 278 10.81 6.72 19.42
N ASN A 279 11.99 6.12 19.26
CA ASN A 279 13.14 6.74 18.62
C ASN A 279 13.26 6.20 17.19
N ALA A 280 13.24 7.10 16.22
CA ALA A 280 13.30 6.74 14.80
C ALA A 280 14.65 6.10 14.41
N SER A 281 15.75 6.53 15.04
CA SER A 281 17.11 6.02 14.84
C SER A 281 17.26 4.56 15.31
N GLU A 282 16.41 4.13 16.25
CA GLU A 282 16.40 2.81 16.89
C GLU A 282 15.35 1.86 16.28
N PHE A 283 14.75 2.23 15.14
CA PHE A 283 13.59 1.51 14.60
C PHE A 283 13.86 0.02 14.33
N ASP A 284 14.99 -0.29 13.69
CA ASP A 284 15.45 -1.66 13.43
C ASP A 284 15.86 -2.40 14.70
N ASN A 285 16.41 -1.71 15.70
CA ASN A 285 16.69 -2.28 17.03
C ASN A 285 15.42 -2.79 17.71
N TYR A 286 14.31 -2.05 17.61
CA TYR A 286 13.02 -2.53 18.12
C TYR A 286 12.51 -3.78 17.37
N ILE A 287 12.69 -3.84 16.04
CA ILE A 287 12.29 -5.02 15.25
C ILE A 287 13.13 -6.24 15.67
N LEU A 288 14.44 -6.08 15.81
CA LEU A 288 15.33 -7.15 16.28
C LEU A 288 14.95 -7.59 17.70
N ALA A 289 14.69 -6.66 18.62
CA ALA A 289 14.26 -7.00 19.98
C ALA A 289 12.93 -7.79 19.99
N TYR A 290 11.97 -7.47 19.12
CA TYR A 290 10.76 -8.28 18.94
C TYR A 290 11.09 -9.67 18.39
N ALA A 291 11.98 -9.76 17.39
CA ALA A 291 12.38 -11.03 16.80
C ALA A 291 13.05 -11.95 17.83
N ASP A 292 14.02 -11.42 18.59
CA ASP A 292 14.77 -12.15 19.61
C ASP A 292 13.87 -12.62 20.75
N LYS A 293 12.98 -11.74 21.24
CA LYS A 293 12.03 -12.05 22.33
C LYS A 293 11.15 -13.26 22.00
N PHE A 294 10.79 -13.44 20.72
CA PHE A 294 9.87 -14.48 20.27
C PHE A 294 10.52 -15.59 19.42
N GLY A 295 11.86 -15.57 19.29
CA GLY A 295 12.60 -16.58 18.52
C GLY A 295 12.24 -16.60 17.03
N ILE A 296 11.95 -15.43 16.43
CA ILE A 296 11.55 -15.33 15.03
C ILE A 296 12.81 -15.17 14.15
N PRO A 297 13.15 -16.14 13.28
CA PRO A 297 14.28 -16.00 12.38
C PRO A 297 13.97 -14.99 11.27
N LEU A 298 14.75 -13.91 11.21
CA LEU A 298 14.69 -12.92 10.15
C LEU A 298 15.39 -13.44 8.90
N LYS A 299 14.69 -13.44 7.76
CA LYS A 299 15.16 -14.07 6.51
C LYS A 299 14.66 -13.33 5.27
N GLY A 300 15.29 -13.57 4.12
CA GLY A 300 14.84 -13.02 2.84
C GLY A 300 15.95 -12.20 2.17
N PRO A 301 16.11 -10.90 2.48
CA PRO A 301 17.18 -10.07 1.93
C PRO A 301 18.55 -10.72 2.13
N LYS A 302 19.43 -10.65 1.12
CA LYS A 302 20.75 -11.29 1.18
C LYS A 302 21.69 -10.66 2.21
N ASP A 303 21.53 -9.36 2.42
CA ASP A 303 22.28 -8.51 3.33
C ASP A 303 21.72 -8.49 4.76
N ILE A 304 20.68 -9.28 5.06
CA ILE A 304 20.00 -9.19 6.36
C ILE A 304 20.95 -9.48 7.54
N GLU A 305 21.86 -10.44 7.43
CA GLU A 305 22.82 -10.75 8.51
C GLU A 305 23.75 -9.58 8.80
N GLU A 306 24.19 -8.87 7.77
CA GLU A 306 25.01 -7.66 7.90
C GLU A 306 24.21 -6.53 8.57
N LEU A 307 22.98 -6.30 8.12
CA LEU A 307 22.10 -5.28 8.72
C LEU A 307 21.84 -5.55 10.21
N LEU A 308 21.57 -6.80 10.57
CA LEU A 308 21.33 -7.17 11.96
C LEU A 308 22.58 -7.07 12.83
N SER A 309 23.78 -7.22 12.26
CA SER A 309 25.03 -7.02 13.02
C SER A 309 25.26 -5.57 13.48
N GLN A 310 24.54 -4.62 12.87
CA GLN A 310 24.56 -3.19 13.22
C GLN A 310 23.49 -2.82 14.25
N CYS A 311 22.58 -3.74 14.56
CA CYS A 311 21.45 -3.51 15.47
C CYS A 311 21.79 -3.90 16.92
N ASP A 312 21.13 -3.25 17.88
CA ASP A 312 21.10 -3.65 19.30
C ASP A 312 19.74 -4.23 19.70
N GLY A 313 19.65 -5.57 19.73
CA GLY A 313 18.46 -6.29 20.20
C GLY A 313 18.22 -6.21 21.72
N GLY A 314 19.17 -5.66 22.48
CA GLY A 314 19.09 -5.47 23.94
C GLY A 314 18.18 -4.33 24.39
N ILE A 315 17.57 -3.60 23.45
CA ILE A 315 16.69 -2.47 23.75
C ILE A 315 15.39 -2.92 24.45
N SER A 316 14.90 -2.08 25.36
CA SER A 316 13.66 -2.34 26.08
C SER A 316 12.44 -2.15 25.19
N LEU A 317 11.59 -3.17 25.11
CA LEU A 317 10.27 -3.08 24.48
C LEU A 317 9.22 -2.61 25.49
N PRO A 318 8.19 -1.86 25.05
CA PRO A 318 7.06 -1.54 25.91
C PRO A 318 6.35 -2.81 26.35
N ALA A 319 5.80 -2.80 27.55
CA ALA A 319 5.09 -3.96 28.08
C ALA A 319 3.81 -4.21 27.27
N GLY A 320 3.69 -5.39 26.68
CA GLY A 320 2.45 -5.90 26.09
C GLY A 320 1.39 -6.05 27.19
N THR A 321 0.66 -4.97 27.47
CA THR A 321 -0.38 -4.97 28.51
C THR A 321 -1.74 -4.71 27.88
N ASP A 322 -2.75 -5.44 28.35
CA ASP A 322 -4.15 -5.35 27.91
C ASP A 322 -4.77 -3.95 28.10
N LYS A 323 -4.07 -3.04 28.80
CA LYS A 323 -4.61 -1.74 29.24
C LYS A 323 -4.37 -0.61 28.23
N LYS A 324 -3.50 -0.78 27.22
CA LYS A 324 -3.30 0.20 26.14
C LYS A 324 -2.97 -0.48 24.81
N ASN A 325 -3.87 -0.31 23.84
CA ASN A 325 -3.76 -0.94 22.51
C ASN A 325 -2.69 -0.31 21.59
N ASP A 326 -2.08 0.80 22.01
CA ASP A 326 -1.13 1.60 21.20
C ASP A 326 0.09 2.02 22.06
N PRO A 327 1.00 1.08 22.36
CA PRO A 327 2.18 1.36 23.18
C PRO A 327 3.20 2.27 22.50
N TRP A 328 3.18 2.34 21.17
CA TRP A 328 4.10 3.16 20.37
C TRP A 328 3.54 4.56 20.06
N GLY A 329 2.30 4.87 20.47
CA GLY A 329 1.69 6.19 20.30
C GLY A 329 1.32 6.52 18.84
N TRP A 330 1.14 5.52 18.00
CA TRP A 330 0.84 5.68 16.58
C TRP A 330 -0.43 6.48 16.33
N ALA A 331 -1.48 6.29 17.12
CA ALA A 331 -2.74 7.02 16.93
C ALA A 331 -2.59 8.53 17.20
N ALA A 332 -1.65 8.92 18.05
CA ALA A 332 -1.33 10.33 18.27
C ALA A 332 -0.48 10.89 17.11
N ALA A 333 0.50 10.11 16.63
CA ALA A 333 1.32 10.46 15.47
C ALA A 333 0.46 10.64 14.20
N LEU A 334 -0.49 9.74 13.95
CA LEU A 334 -1.41 9.84 12.82
C LEU A 334 -2.25 11.13 12.88
N LYS A 335 -2.81 11.46 14.04
CA LYS A 335 -3.59 12.70 14.20
C LYS A 335 -2.76 13.96 13.95
N LYS A 336 -1.48 13.94 14.37
CA LYS A 336 -0.55 15.04 14.10
C LYS A 336 -0.29 15.14 12.59
N TYR A 337 0.05 14.02 11.94
CA TYR A 337 0.24 13.96 10.50
C TYR A 337 -0.98 14.46 9.71
N GLU A 338 -2.19 14.01 10.08
CA GLU A 338 -3.43 14.52 9.49
C GLU A 338 -3.60 16.02 9.69
N SER A 339 -3.30 16.54 10.89
CA SER A 339 -3.40 17.96 11.19
C SER A 339 -2.45 18.81 10.35
N ASP A 340 -1.22 18.33 10.16
CA ASP A 340 -0.15 19.10 9.52
C ASP A 340 -0.26 19.03 7.99
N TYR A 341 -0.63 17.87 7.44
CA TYR A 341 -0.57 17.60 5.99
C TYR A 341 -1.91 17.25 5.34
N GLY A 342 -2.97 17.08 6.12
CA GLY A 342 -4.29 16.75 5.60
C GLY A 342 -4.93 17.90 4.80
N THR A 343 -5.61 17.56 3.71
CA THR A 343 -6.31 18.52 2.84
C THR A 343 -7.79 18.64 3.24
N GLY A 344 -8.37 19.84 3.14
CA GLY A 344 -9.80 20.11 3.40
C GLY A 344 -10.09 21.45 4.10
N ARG A 345 -11.26 22.06 3.83
CA ARG A 345 -11.69 23.31 4.51
C ARG A 345 -12.33 23.02 5.88
N ALA A 346 -11.94 23.82 6.87
CA ALA A 346 -12.58 24.05 8.17
C ALA A 346 -13.25 22.83 8.83
N GLY A 347 -12.46 22.03 9.55
CA GLY A 347 -12.96 21.23 10.67
C GLY A 347 -12.34 19.85 10.86
N LYS A 348 -11.89 19.19 9.78
CA LYS A 348 -11.18 17.90 9.82
C LYS A 348 -10.27 17.75 8.59
N PRO A 349 -8.98 18.09 8.69
CA PRO A 349 -7.98 17.73 7.68
C PRO A 349 -8.06 16.22 7.35
N LYS A 350 -7.86 15.85 6.08
CA LYS A 350 -7.89 14.45 5.64
C LYS A 350 -6.70 14.14 4.74
N ILE A 351 -6.09 13.00 4.99
CA ILE A 351 -5.04 12.42 4.14
C ILE A 351 -5.65 11.43 3.15
N GLY A 352 -4.87 11.06 2.13
CA GLY A 352 -5.28 10.11 1.10
C GLY A 352 -6.45 10.61 0.23
N GLY A 353 -7.09 9.66 -0.46
CA GLY A 353 -8.10 9.93 -1.49
C GLY A 353 -7.53 9.72 -2.89
N ASP A 354 -8.10 10.43 -3.87
CA ASP A 354 -7.74 10.31 -5.28
C ASP A 354 -7.62 11.67 -6.00
N GLN A 355 -7.13 12.70 -5.29
CA GLN A 355 -7.00 14.04 -5.85
C GLN A 355 -5.95 14.09 -6.97
N LEU A 356 -4.90 13.26 -6.86
CA LEU A 356 -3.82 13.17 -7.85
C LEU A 356 -4.05 12.08 -8.89
N ASP A 357 -5.11 11.28 -8.76
CA ASP A 357 -5.51 10.31 -9.79
C ASP A 357 -6.05 11.06 -11.02
N ILE A 358 -5.33 10.98 -12.12
CA ILE A 358 -5.61 11.71 -13.37
C ILE A 358 -6.95 11.29 -13.99
N THR A 359 -7.45 10.09 -13.67
CA THR A 359 -8.77 9.63 -14.14
C THR A 359 -9.93 10.38 -13.49
N THR A 360 -9.69 11.02 -12.35
CA THR A 360 -10.71 11.84 -11.64
C THR A 360 -10.81 13.26 -12.21
N TRP A 361 -9.80 13.70 -12.97
CA TRP A 361 -9.73 15.06 -13.50
C TRP A 361 -10.82 15.30 -14.55
N THR A 362 -11.19 16.56 -14.74
CA THR A 362 -12.05 16.93 -15.86
C THR A 362 -11.28 16.83 -17.18
N SER A 363 -12.02 16.64 -18.28
CA SER A 363 -11.43 16.65 -19.62
C SER A 363 -10.67 17.95 -19.92
N ALA A 364 -11.14 19.08 -19.39
CA ALA A 364 -10.47 20.37 -19.55
C ALA A 364 -9.11 20.41 -18.83
N GLN A 365 -9.06 19.95 -17.57
CA GLN A 365 -7.80 19.89 -16.80
C GLN A 365 -6.77 18.96 -17.46
N ARG A 366 -7.20 17.78 -17.96
CA ARG A 366 -6.27 16.88 -18.64
C ARG A 366 -5.74 17.46 -19.95
N LYS A 367 -6.60 18.10 -20.75
CA LYS A 367 -6.18 18.77 -21.99
C LYS A 367 -5.17 19.88 -21.72
N GLU A 368 -5.41 20.68 -20.69
CA GLU A 368 -4.51 21.78 -20.30
C GLU A 368 -3.12 21.28 -19.92
N ALA A 369 -3.03 20.12 -19.26
CA ALA A 369 -1.76 19.51 -18.86
C ALA A 369 -1.16 18.55 -19.92
N SER A 370 -1.89 18.20 -20.99
CA SER A 370 -1.38 17.31 -22.05
C SER A 370 -0.40 18.01 -22.99
N PHE A 371 0.60 17.28 -23.50
CA PHE A 371 1.57 17.84 -24.45
C PHE A 371 0.96 18.25 -25.80
N ASP A 372 -0.12 17.59 -26.23
CA ASP A 372 -0.76 17.84 -27.52
C ASP A 372 -2.10 18.60 -27.42
N ASN A 373 -2.45 19.09 -26.21
CA ASN A 373 -3.71 19.74 -25.88
C ASN A 373 -4.97 18.85 -26.11
N LYS A 374 -4.82 17.53 -26.16
CA LYS A 374 -5.94 16.57 -26.26
C LYS A 374 -6.16 15.86 -24.93
N ASP A 375 -7.37 15.31 -24.77
CA ASP A 375 -7.67 14.51 -23.59
C ASP A 375 -7.02 13.14 -23.79
N PRO A 376 -6.06 12.71 -22.94
CA PRO A 376 -5.41 11.42 -23.09
C PRO A 376 -6.33 10.25 -22.76
N LEU A 377 -7.49 10.50 -22.12
CA LEU A 377 -8.52 9.50 -21.91
C LEU A 377 -9.58 9.59 -22.99
N ALA A 378 -9.72 8.53 -23.81
CA ALA A 378 -10.79 8.48 -24.78
C ALA A 378 -12.14 8.30 -24.09
N LYS A 379 -13.23 8.69 -24.78
CA LYS A 379 -14.60 8.55 -24.27
C LYS A 379 -14.91 7.11 -23.83
N LYS A 380 -14.40 6.11 -24.55
CA LYS A 380 -14.59 4.68 -24.22
C LYS A 380 -13.97 4.33 -22.87
N ASP A 381 -12.81 4.89 -22.53
CA ASP A 381 -12.08 4.60 -21.30
C ASP A 381 -12.79 5.23 -20.10
N ILE A 382 -13.27 6.48 -20.26
CA ILE A 382 -14.09 7.16 -19.25
C ILE A 382 -15.38 6.38 -18.97
N GLU A 383 -16.05 5.88 -20.02
CA GLU A 383 -17.25 5.04 -19.85
C GLU A 383 -16.94 3.68 -19.22
N ALA A 384 -15.75 3.11 -19.48
CA ALA A 384 -15.28 1.90 -18.80
C ALA A 384 -15.04 2.14 -17.31
N ILE A 385 -14.37 3.24 -16.93
CA ILE A 385 -14.18 3.63 -15.53
C ILE A 385 -15.52 3.81 -14.83
N LYS A 386 -16.49 4.49 -15.46
CA LYS A 386 -17.85 4.66 -14.90
C LYS A 386 -18.57 3.33 -14.66
N LYS A 387 -18.25 2.30 -15.44
CA LYS A 387 -18.79 0.94 -15.30
C LYS A 387 -18.03 0.08 -14.29
N GLY A 388 -16.99 0.62 -13.66
CA GLY A 388 -16.21 -0.09 -12.64
C GLY A 388 -15.02 -0.88 -13.20
N MET A 389 -14.63 -0.67 -14.45
CA MET A 389 -13.45 -1.35 -15.01
C MET A 389 -12.16 -0.77 -14.42
N VAL A 390 -11.22 -1.66 -14.10
CA VAL A 390 -9.87 -1.28 -13.66
C VAL A 390 -9.05 -0.91 -14.90
N ILE A 391 -8.35 0.22 -14.83
CA ILE A 391 -7.36 0.61 -15.83
C ILE A 391 -6.02 0.09 -15.37
N GLN A 392 -5.36 -0.69 -16.24
CA GLN A 392 -3.95 -0.99 -16.15
C GLN A 392 -3.29 -0.30 -17.34
N LEU A 393 -2.39 0.62 -17.06
CA LEU A 393 -1.54 1.24 -18.07
C LEU A 393 -0.40 0.25 -18.34
N ALA A 394 -0.12 0.02 -19.63
CA ALA A 394 0.80 -1.02 -20.09
C ALA A 394 2.26 -0.64 -19.86
#